data_AF-A0A662ZKF5-F1
#
_entry.id   AF-A0A662ZKF5-F1
#
_cell.length_a   1.000
_cell.length_b   1.000
_cell.length_c   1.000
_cell.angle_alpha   90.00
_cell.angle_beta   90.00
_cell.angle_gamma   90.00
#
_symmetry.space_group_name_H-M   'P 1'
#
loop_
_entity.id
_entity.type
_entity.pdbx_description
1 polymer ?
#
loop_
_entity_poly.entity_id
_entity_poly.type
_entity_poly.pdbx_seq_one_letter_code
_entity_poly.pdbx_strand_id
1 'polypeptide(L)' 'KQCEDLYNELGMNLTTAINIFLRQSLRVGGIPFDVRIDQPNKETIAAMLEAEGLAKDPNAKRYSDVDKALTALKE' A
#
# COMPACT_ATOMS: atom_id res chain seq x y z
N LYS A 1 -24.88 13.02 2.10
CA LYS A 1 -25.28 13.96 1.02
C LYS A 1 -24.48 13.79 -0.27
N GLN A 2 -23.20 14.17 -0.38
CA GLN A 2 -22.45 14.02 -1.66
C GLN A 2 -22.49 12.60 -2.27
N CYS A 3 -22.34 11.54 -1.46
CA CYS A 3 -22.48 10.16 -1.94
C CYS A 3 -23.91 9.82 -2.39
N GLU A 4 -24.93 10.28 -1.67
CA GLU A 4 -26.32 10.00 -2.02
C GLU A 4 -26.69 10.67 -3.34
N ASP A 5 -26.25 11.92 -3.55
CA ASP A 5 -26.48 12.66 -4.80
C ASP A 5 -25.81 11.93 -5.99
N LEU A 6 -24.55 11.52 -5.84
CA LEU A 6 -23.82 10.75 -6.86
C LEU A 6 -24.52 9.42 -7.22
N TYR A 7 -24.92 8.63 -6.23
CA TYR A 7 -25.58 7.34 -6.50
C TYR A 7 -26.98 7.54 -7.10
N ASN A 8 -27.70 8.59 -6.68
CA ASN A 8 -28.99 8.95 -7.27
C ASN A 8 -28.85 9.35 -8.75
N GLU A 9 -27.79 10.09 -9.13
CA GLU A 9 -27.48 10.38 -10.55
C GLU A 9 -27.19 9.10 -11.35
N LEU A 10 -26.59 8.09 -10.71
CA LEU A 10 -26.37 6.76 -11.30
C LEU A 10 -27.62 5.87 -11.27
N GLY A 11 -28.77 6.39 -10.84
CA GLY A 11 -30.05 5.67 -10.81
C GLY A 11 -30.16 4.61 -9.71
N MET A 12 -29.37 4.73 -8.63
CA MET A 12 -29.39 3.77 -7.52
C MET A 12 -29.37 4.46 -6.16
N ASN A 13 -30.01 3.87 -5.15
CA ASN A 13 -29.88 4.34 -3.79
C ASN A 13 -28.63 3.76 -3.10
N LEU A 14 -28.22 4.38 -2.00
CA LEU A 14 -27.02 3.98 -1.25
C LEU A 14 -27.10 2.52 -0.76
N THR A 15 -28.28 2.06 -0.35
CA THR A 15 -28.51 0.66 0.07
C THR A 15 -28.21 -0.33 -1.05
N THR A 16 -28.57 0.00 -2.29
CA THR A 16 -28.28 -0.82 -3.47
C THR A 16 -26.78 -0.84 -3.76
N ALA A 17 -26.13 0.32 -3.71
CA ALA A 17 -24.69 0.43 -3.89
C ALA A 17 -23.89 -0.40 -2.86
N ILE A 18 -24.28 -0.34 -1.58
CA ILE A 18 -23.67 -1.15 -0.50
C ILE A 18 -23.86 -2.64 -0.76
N ASN A 19 -25.06 -3.08 -1.16
CA ASN A 19 -25.31 -4.48 -1.45
C ASN A 19 -24.48 -4.99 -2.64
N ILE A 20 -24.31 -4.16 -3.67
CA ILE A 20 -23.42 -4.47 -4.79
C ILE A 20 -21.99 -4.62 -4.27
N PHE A 21 -21.47 -3.64 -3.52
CA PHE A 21 -20.13 -3.68 -2.93
C PHE A 21 -19.90 -4.98 -2.16
N LEU A 22 -20.78 -5.35 -1.23
CA LEU A 22 -20.62 -6.56 -0.40
C LEU A 22 -20.60 -7.84 -1.24
N ARG A 23 -21.48 -7.96 -2.23
CA ARG A 23 -21.49 -9.12 -3.15
C ARG A 23 -20.22 -9.18 -3.99
N GLN A 24 -19.71 -8.03 -4.40
CA GLN A 24 -18.44 -7.95 -5.11
C GLN A 24 -17.28 -8.37 -4.23
N SER A 25 -17.24 -7.89 -2.98
CA SER A 25 -16.20 -8.25 -2.02
C SER A 25 -16.14 -9.76 -1.77
N LEU A 26 -17.31 -10.38 -1.59
CA LEU A 26 -17.42 -11.84 -1.45
C LEU A 26 -16.95 -12.57 -2.71
N ARG A 27 -17.29 -12.07 -3.90
CA ARG A 27 -16.91 -12.69 -5.17
C ARG A 27 -15.41 -12.67 -5.42
N VAL A 28 -14.74 -11.57 -5.08
CA VAL A 28 -13.29 -11.42 -5.30
C VAL A 28 -12.46 -11.88 -4.09
N GLY A 29 -13.10 -12.23 -2.97
CA GLY A 29 -12.41 -12.63 -1.73
C GLY A 29 -11.63 -11.49 -1.07
N GLY A 30 -12.06 -10.24 -1.24
CA GLY A 30 -11.31 -9.05 -0.83
C GLY A 30 -12.04 -7.75 -1.12
N ILE A 31 -11.32 -6.63 -1.14
CA ILE A 31 -11.93 -5.33 -1.48
C ILE A 31 -12.07 -5.24 -3.02
N PRO A 32 -13.26 -4.94 -3.56
CA PRO A 32 -13.57 -4.98 -4.99
C PRO A 32 -13.10 -3.73 -5.75
N PHE A 33 -11.99 -3.16 -5.32
CA PHE A 33 -11.25 -2.09 -5.97
C PHE A 33 -9.81 -2.12 -5.46
N ASP A 34 -8.91 -1.52 -6.23
CA ASP A 34 -7.51 -1.48 -5.85
C ASP A 34 -7.29 -0.50 -4.69
N VAL A 35 -6.90 -1.04 -3.52
CA VAL A 35 -6.64 -0.23 -2.32
C VAL A 35 -5.21 0.25 -2.39
N ARG A 36 -5.00 1.36 -3.09
CA ARG A 36 -3.69 2.02 -3.17
C ARG A 36 -3.64 3.15 -2.17
N ILE A 37 -2.54 3.20 -1.43
CA ILE A 37 -2.09 4.42 -0.79
C ILE A 37 -1.00 4.94 -1.73
N ASP A 38 -1.29 5.96 -2.54
CA ASP A 38 -0.34 6.53 -3.51
C ASP A 38 0.95 7.05 -2.84
N GLN A 39 0.94 7.20 -1.51
CA GLN A 39 2.11 7.42 -0.69
C GLN A 39 2.42 6.17 0.14
N PRO A 40 3.69 5.71 0.17
CA PRO A 40 4.11 4.69 1.12
C PRO A 40 3.75 5.12 2.55
N ASN A 41 3.48 4.16 3.43
CA ASN A 41 3.24 4.46 4.83
C ASN A 41 4.48 5.13 5.47
N LYS A 42 4.31 5.76 6.63
CA LYS A 42 5.38 6.50 7.31
C LYS A 42 6.65 5.65 7.55
N GLU A 43 6.47 4.37 7.83
CA GLU A 43 7.55 3.41 8.04
C GLU A 43 8.37 3.19 6.75
N THR A 44 7.69 3.01 5.62
CA THR A 44 8.34 2.83 4.32
C THR A 44 9.07 4.11 3.89
N ILE A 45 8.47 5.29 4.12
CA ILE A 45 9.13 6.58 3.85
C ILE A 45 10.40 6.72 4.69
N ALA A 46 10.35 6.38 5.98
CA ALA A 46 11.51 6.44 6.86
C ALA A 46 12.63 5.51 6.41
N ALA A 47 12.31 4.27 6.03
CA ALA A 47 13.28 3.31 5.50
C ALA A 47 13.93 3.79 4.18
N MET A 48 13.17 4.43 3.29
CA MET A 48 13.72 5.02 2.07
C MET A 48 14.71 6.16 2.37
N LEU A 49 14.37 7.05 3.31
CA LEU A 49 15.26 8.15 3.73
C LEU A 49 16.53 7.64 4.41
N GLU A 50 16.42 6.62 5.25
CA GLU A 50 17.56 5.96 5.88
C GLU A 50 18.47 5.30 4.84
N ALA A 51 17.89 4.55 3.89
CA ALA A 51 18.64 3.90 2.82
C ALA A 51 19.37 4.92 1.93
N GLU A 52 18.74 6.05 1.59
CA GLU A 52 19.39 7.16 0.88
C GLU A 52 20.55 7.76 1.67
N GLY A 53 20.40 7.89 3.00
CA GLY A 53 21.46 8.34 3.90
C GLY A 53 22.66 7.39 3.89
N LEU A 54 22.42 6.09 4.08
CA LEU A 54 23.45 5.05 4.06
C LEU A 54 24.14 4.93 2.69
N ALA A 55 23.42 5.14 1.59
CA ALA A 55 23.99 5.10 0.24
C ALA A 55 25.01 6.24 0.02
N LYS A 56 24.74 7.42 0.58
CA LYS A 56 25.60 8.61 0.48
C LYS A 56 26.72 8.62 1.51
N ASP A 57 26.58 7.90 2.62
CA ASP A 57 27.62 7.79 3.64
C ASP A 57 28.79 6.89 3.14
N PRO A 58 30.02 7.42 3.04
CA PRO A 58 31.20 6.64 2.69
C PRO A 58 31.57 5.61 3.76
N ASN A 59 31.13 5.81 5.01
CA ASN A 59 31.44 4.94 6.16
C ASN A 59 30.35 3.89 6.44
N ALA A 60 29.25 3.91 5.69
CA ALA A 60 28.20 2.92 5.84
C ALA A 60 28.75 1.50 5.57
N LYS A 61 28.27 0.53 6.35
CA LYS A 61 28.69 -0.87 6.22
C LYS A 61 28.24 -1.42 4.87
N ARG A 62 29.19 -1.63 3.96
CA ARG A 62 28.97 -2.21 2.63
C ARG A 62 29.53 -3.62 2.59
N TYR A 63 28.85 -4.49 1.86
CA TYR A 63 29.30 -5.85 1.63
C TYR A 63 29.69 -5.95 0.15
N SER A 64 30.86 -6.54 -0.12
CA SER A 64 31.35 -6.75 -1.48
C SER A 64 30.65 -7.91 -2.20
N ASP A 65 29.89 -8.72 -1.46
CA ASP A 65 29.26 -9.94 -1.93
C ASP A 65 27.89 -10.15 -1.25
N VAL A 66 26.94 -10.69 -2.01
CA VAL A 66 25.54 -10.88 -1.59
C VAL A 66 25.42 -11.92 -0.47
N ASP A 67 26.21 -13.00 -0.50
CA ASP A 67 26.17 -14.05 0.53
C ASP A 67 26.63 -13.52 1.89
N LYS A 68 27.63 -12.64 1.90
CA LYS A 68 28.09 -11.95 3.11
C LYS A 68 27.04 -10.99 3.66
N ALA A 69 26.34 -10.28 2.77
CA ALA A 69 25.25 -9.38 3.17
C ALA A 69 24.09 -10.16 3.81
N LEU A 70 23.68 -11.28 3.20
CA LEU A 70 22.60 -12.12 3.73
C LEU A 70 22.94 -12.75 5.07
N THR A 71 24.20 -13.15 5.27
CA THR A 71 24.65 -13.74 6.53
C THR A 71 24.55 -12.73 7.67
N ALA A 72 24.96 -11.48 7.44
CA ALA A 72 24.91 -10.42 8.44
C ALA A 72 23.49 -9.90 8.77
N LEU A 73 22.49 -10.20 7.95
CA LEU A 73 21.07 -9.87 8.19
C LEU A 73 20.33 -10.96 8.97
N LYS A 74 20.91 -12.16 9.06
CA LYS A 74 20.33 -13.31 9.78
C LYS A 74 20.83 -13.44 11.22
N GLU A 75 21.87 -12.70 11.58
CA GLU A 75 22.32 -12.48 12.97
C GLU A 75 21.48 -11.38 13.64
#